data_AF-A0A3M1I9V3-F1
#
_entry.id   AF-A0A3M1I9V3-F1
#
_cell.length_a   1.000
_cell.length_b   1.000
_cell.length_c   1.000
_cell.angle_alpha   90.00
_cell.angle_beta   90.00
_cell.angle_gamma   90.00
#
_symmetry.space_group_name_H-M   'P 1'
#
loop_
_entity.id
_entity.type
_entity.pdbx_description
1 polymer ?
#
loop_
_entity_poly.entity_id
_entity_poly.type
_entity_poly.pdbx_seq_one_letter_code
_entity_poly.pdbx_strand_id
1 'polypeptide(L)'
;MLRGRELWLAALAAIAITIIYGIVVFLSRGIPAASDLFGHSLGIFGFILMLMTETLYSLRKRARSARWGRMSSWLQFHIFTGLVGPYMVLLHTSWKFNGLAGVTMLFTVIIVISGFIGRYIYTRVPRTLDGTVIEGAVPEEILRRTRRLMALWHTIHIPIGMALFTAAFIHIGAALYYATLLK
;
A
#
# COMPACT_ATOMS: atom_id res chain seq x y z
N MET A 1 -7.10 -10.82 -16.73
CA MET A 1 -5.63 -10.76 -16.56
C MET A 1 -5.24 -9.43 -15.94
N LEU A 2 -4.49 -9.43 -14.84
CA LEU A 2 -3.76 -8.24 -14.35
C LEU A 2 -2.66 -7.93 -15.37
N ARG A 3 -2.91 -7.01 -16.29
CA ARG A 3 -1.98 -6.68 -17.40
C ARG A 3 -0.84 -5.73 -16.98
N GLY A 4 -0.55 -5.62 -15.69
CA GLY A 4 0.46 -4.69 -15.17
C GLY A 4 0.08 -3.22 -15.25
N ARG A 5 -1.14 -2.89 -15.71
CA ARG A 5 -1.63 -1.51 -15.81
C ARG A 5 -1.56 -0.79 -14.47
N GLU A 6 -1.91 -1.47 -13.38
CA GLU A 6 -1.83 -0.93 -12.03
C GLU A 6 -0.41 -0.50 -11.63
N LEU A 7 0.61 -1.22 -12.08
CA LEU A 7 2.01 -0.88 -11.81
C LEU A 7 2.46 0.32 -12.64
N TRP A 8 2.06 0.39 -13.90
CA TRP A 8 2.32 1.55 -14.75
C TRP A 8 1.64 2.81 -14.23
N LEU A 9 0.39 2.71 -13.78
CA LEU A 9 -0.33 3.82 -13.16
C LEU A 9 0.34 4.26 -11.85
N ALA A 10 0.74 3.31 -11.00
CA ALA A 10 1.48 3.63 -9.77
C ALA A 10 2.84 4.28 -10.07
N ALA A 11 3.56 3.81 -11.09
CA ALA A 11 4.82 4.41 -11.52
C ALA A 11 4.63 5.83 -12.06
N LEU A 12 3.63 6.06 -12.91
CA LEU A 12 3.27 7.40 -13.41
C LEU A 12 2.89 8.34 -12.26
N ALA A 13 2.08 7.87 -11.32
CA ALA A 13 1.71 8.63 -10.13
C ALA A 13 2.95 8.96 -9.28
N ALA A 14 3.83 7.99 -9.04
CA ALA A 14 5.07 8.20 -8.31
C ALA A 14 5.96 9.24 -9.01
N ILE A 15 6.15 9.15 -10.33
CA ILE A 15 6.92 10.13 -11.12
C ILE A 15 6.31 11.53 -11.00
N ALA A 16 4.99 11.65 -11.15
CA ALA A 16 4.31 12.94 -11.01
C ALA A 16 4.48 13.52 -9.60
N ILE A 17 4.35 12.69 -8.56
CA ILE A 17 4.59 13.09 -7.17
C ILE A 17 6.04 13.51 -6.96
N THR A 18 7.03 12.79 -7.53
CA THR A 18 8.44 13.16 -7.49
C THR A 18 8.70 14.52 -8.14
N ILE A 19 8.10 14.78 -9.30
CA ILE A 19 8.24 16.05 -10.01
C ILE A 19 7.69 17.18 -9.14
N ILE A 20 6.48 17.01 -8.59
CA ILE A 20 5.87 18.01 -7.69
C ILE A 20 6.76 18.23 -6.46
N TYR A 21 7.23 17.14 -5.83
CA TYR A 21 8.13 17.22 -4.67
C TYR A 21 9.43 17.96 -5.02
N GLY A 22 10.04 17.66 -6.17
CA GLY A 22 11.25 18.32 -6.67
C GLY A 22 11.05 19.81 -6.97
N ILE A 23 9.90 20.18 -7.55
CA ILE A 23 9.52 21.59 -7.74
C ILE A 23 9.42 22.29 -6.39
N VAL A 24 8.76 21.69 -5.40
CA VAL A 24 8.67 22.28 -4.06
C VAL A 24 10.05 22.46 -3.45
N VAL A 25 10.91 21.43 -3.50
CA VAL A 25 12.30 21.51 -3.01
C VAL A 25 13.08 22.64 -3.68
N PHE A 26 12.94 22.79 -5.01
CA PHE A 26 13.61 23.84 -5.77
C PHE A 26 13.13 25.24 -5.35
N LEU A 27 11.82 25.43 -5.20
CA LEU A 27 11.22 26.71 -4.82
C LEU A 27 11.48 27.08 -3.36
N SER A 28 11.44 26.11 -2.44
CA SER A 28 11.66 26.33 -1.00
C SER A 28 13.14 26.36 -0.62
N ARG A 29 14.05 25.95 -1.51
CA ARG A 29 15.49 25.76 -1.26
C ARG A 29 15.77 24.81 -0.08
N GLY A 30 14.89 23.86 0.17
CA GLY A 30 15.01 22.94 1.30
C GLY A 30 14.08 21.74 1.18
N ILE A 31 14.37 20.69 1.95
CA ILE A 31 13.53 19.50 2.03
C ILE A 31 12.28 19.87 2.85
N PRO A 32 11.05 19.73 2.30
CA PRO A 32 9.82 20.03 3.03
C PRO A 32 9.76 19.22 4.32
N ALA A 33 9.60 19.88 5.47
CA ALA A 33 9.50 19.18 6.74
C ALA A 33 8.14 18.48 6.86
N ALA A 34 8.10 17.37 7.59
CA ALA A 34 6.86 16.64 7.91
C ALA A 34 5.77 17.51 8.56
N SER A 35 6.17 18.58 9.26
CA SER A 35 5.29 19.56 9.90
C SER A 35 4.81 20.68 8.99
N ASP A 36 5.47 20.91 7.85
CA ASP A 36 5.09 21.96 6.91
C ASP A 36 3.84 21.55 6.13
N LEU A 37 3.08 22.52 5.61
CA LEU A 37 1.81 22.25 4.91
C LEU A 37 1.94 21.16 3.83
N PHE A 38 2.96 21.26 2.97
CA PHE A 38 3.17 20.28 1.90
C PHE A 38 3.60 18.91 2.44
N GLY A 39 4.59 18.86 3.32
CA GLY A 39 5.05 17.60 3.93
C GLY A 39 3.94 16.91 4.73
N HIS A 40 3.15 17.67 5.48
CA HIS A 40 2.02 17.15 6.24
C HIS A 40 0.90 16.60 5.33
N SER A 41 0.61 17.29 4.22
CA SER A 41 -0.38 16.82 3.23
C SER A 41 0.02 15.47 2.61
N LEU A 42 1.32 15.25 2.34
CA LEU A 42 1.83 13.94 1.88
C LEU A 42 1.53 12.83 2.89
N GLY A 43 1.70 13.12 4.19
CA GLY A 43 1.38 12.18 5.27
C GLY A 43 -0.11 11.84 5.32
N ILE A 44 -0.99 12.85 5.28
CA ILE A 44 -2.45 12.67 5.31
C ILE A 44 -2.93 11.85 4.11
N PHE A 45 -2.63 12.30 2.90
CA PHE A 45 -3.10 11.61 1.69
C PHE A 45 -2.45 10.23 1.54
N GLY A 46 -1.17 10.10 1.87
CA GLY A 46 -0.48 8.81 1.88
C GLY A 46 -1.12 7.82 2.85
N PHE A 47 -1.43 8.24 4.08
CA PHE A 47 -2.11 7.42 5.08
C PHE A 47 -3.53 7.04 4.66
N ILE A 48 -4.30 7.97 4.07
CA ILE A 48 -5.64 7.68 3.53
C ILE A 48 -5.56 6.57 2.47
N LEU A 49 -4.62 6.67 1.52
CA LEU A 49 -4.44 5.63 0.50
C LEU A 49 -4.01 4.28 1.11
N MET A 50 -3.16 4.29 2.14
CA MET A 50 -2.82 3.08 2.88
C MET A 50 -4.05 2.48 3.57
N LEU A 51 -4.87 3.27 4.26
CA LEU A 51 -6.12 2.80 4.88
C LEU A 51 -7.10 2.23 3.85
N MET A 52 -7.22 2.87 2.68
CA MET A 52 -8.04 2.35 1.57
C MET A 52 -7.54 0.97 1.09
N THR A 53 -6.22 0.78 1.05
CA THR A 53 -5.57 -0.49 0.68
C THR A 53 -5.99 -1.62 1.61
N GLU A 54 -5.91 -1.38 2.93
CA GLU A 54 -6.23 -2.39 3.96
C GLU A 54 -7.73 -2.71 4.01
N THR A 55 -8.57 -1.68 3.93
CA THR A 55 -10.00 -1.79 4.21
C THR A 55 -10.84 -2.16 2.98
N LEU A 56 -10.69 -1.45 1.86
CA LEU A 56 -11.68 -1.51 0.77
C LEU A 56 -11.68 -2.84 0.02
N TYR A 57 -10.50 -3.42 -0.23
CA TYR A 57 -10.41 -4.74 -0.85
C TYR A 57 -11.01 -5.83 0.04
N SER A 58 -10.68 -5.80 1.33
CA SER A 58 -11.18 -6.73 2.33
C SER A 58 -12.70 -6.63 2.50
N LEU A 59 -13.24 -5.41 2.55
CA LEU A 59 -14.68 -5.13 2.60
C LEU A 59 -15.38 -5.67 1.36
N ARG A 60 -14.86 -5.38 0.17
CA ARG A 60 -15.44 -5.87 -1.08
C ARG A 60 -15.46 -7.40 -1.16
N LYS A 61 -14.40 -8.06 -0.69
CA LYS A 61 -14.29 -9.52 -0.67
C LYS A 61 -15.32 -10.17 0.27
N ARG A 62 -15.68 -9.50 1.36
CA ARG A 62 -16.73 -9.93 2.30
C ARG A 62 -18.14 -9.62 1.79
N ALA A 63 -18.34 -8.46 1.17
CA ALA A 63 -19.62 -8.01 0.62
C ALA A 63 -19.94 -8.69 -0.73
N ARG A 64 -20.26 -9.99 -0.71
CA ARG A 64 -20.53 -10.78 -1.92
C ARG A 64 -21.77 -10.31 -2.71
N SER A 65 -22.76 -9.70 -2.05
CA SER A 65 -23.99 -9.19 -2.67
C SER A 65 -23.86 -7.78 -3.26
N ALA A 66 -22.79 -7.05 -2.94
CA ALA A 66 -22.61 -5.68 -3.44
C ALA A 66 -22.15 -5.68 -4.91
N ARG A 67 -22.87 -4.96 -5.77
CA ARG A 67 -22.58 -4.82 -7.22
C ARG A 67 -21.50 -3.78 -7.54
N TRP A 68 -20.54 -3.56 -6.64
CA TRP A 68 -19.54 -2.49 -6.75
C TRP A 68 -18.40 -2.82 -7.73
N GLY A 69 -18.70 -3.31 -8.94
CA GLY A 69 -17.70 -3.65 -9.94
C GLY A 69 -16.96 -4.97 -9.70
N ARG A 70 -16.05 -5.29 -10.63
CA ARG A 70 -15.35 -6.58 -10.75
C ARG A 70 -14.25 -6.75 -9.71
N MET A 71 -14.04 -7.98 -9.23
CA MET A 71 -13.01 -8.29 -8.22
C MET A 71 -11.59 -7.91 -8.68
N SER A 72 -11.28 -8.10 -9.97
CA SER A 72 -9.98 -7.71 -10.53
C SER A 72 -9.72 -6.20 -10.48
N SER A 73 -10.77 -5.36 -10.59
CA SER A 73 -10.63 -3.91 -10.45
C SER A 73 -10.28 -3.51 -9.03
N TRP A 74 -10.88 -4.16 -8.02
CA TRP A 74 -10.54 -3.91 -6.61
C TRP A 74 -9.14 -4.36 -6.25
N LEU A 75 -8.66 -5.46 -6.83
CA LEU A 75 -7.28 -5.90 -6.65
C LEU A 75 -6.30 -4.93 -7.33
N GLN A 76 -6.61 -4.43 -8.53
CA GLN A 76 -5.82 -3.38 -9.19
C GLN A 76 -5.78 -2.11 -8.34
N PHE A 77 -6.92 -1.72 -7.77
CA PHE A 77 -7.03 -0.56 -6.90
C PHE A 77 -6.20 -0.75 -5.62
N HIS A 78 -6.30 -1.91 -4.95
CA HIS A 78 -5.49 -2.26 -3.79
C HIS A 78 -3.99 -2.19 -4.07
N ILE A 79 -3.53 -2.74 -5.21
CA ILE A 79 -2.11 -2.66 -5.60
C ILE A 79 -1.71 -1.20 -5.85
N PHE A 80 -2.53 -0.42 -6.54
CA PHE A 80 -2.25 0.99 -6.82
C PHE A 80 -2.14 1.81 -5.53
N THR A 81 -3.15 1.76 -4.66
CA THR A 81 -3.14 2.51 -3.39
C THR A 81 -2.05 2.00 -2.45
N GLY A 82 -1.76 0.69 -2.48
CA GLY A 82 -0.71 0.05 -1.70
C GLY A 82 0.72 0.33 -2.17
N LEU A 83 0.88 1.03 -3.30
CA LEU A 83 2.17 1.53 -3.77
C LEU A 83 2.25 3.06 -3.64
N VAL A 84 1.22 3.78 -4.08
CA VAL A 84 1.19 5.25 -4.05
C VAL A 84 1.13 5.79 -2.62
N GLY A 85 0.31 5.19 -1.76
CA GLY A 85 0.20 5.61 -0.35
C GLY A 85 1.53 5.53 0.40
N PRO A 86 2.18 4.35 0.46
CA PRO A 86 3.52 4.20 1.05
C PRO A 86 4.58 5.12 0.44
N TYR A 87 4.52 5.39 -0.86
CA TYR A 87 5.44 6.31 -1.51
C TYR A 87 5.27 7.77 -1.01
N MET A 88 4.03 8.23 -0.85
CA MET A 88 3.76 9.55 -0.27
C MET A 88 4.21 9.63 1.19
N VAL A 89 3.97 8.57 1.98
CA VAL A 89 4.43 8.50 3.38
C VAL A 89 5.96 8.48 3.48
N LEU A 90 6.65 7.82 2.54
CA LEU A 90 8.12 7.90 2.46
C LEU A 90 8.58 9.36 2.29
N LEU A 91 7.98 10.12 1.38
CA LEU A 91 8.33 11.52 1.17
C LEU A 91 7.98 12.43 2.37
N HIS A 92 6.91 12.09 3.10
CA HIS A 92 6.54 12.77 4.36
C HIS A 92 7.66 12.68 5.42
N THR A 93 8.45 11.60 5.45
CA THR A 93 9.54 11.44 6.43
C THR A 93 10.64 12.51 6.36
N SER A 94 10.69 13.29 5.27
CA SER A 94 11.77 14.25 5.03
C SER A 94 13.17 13.59 5.07
N TRP A 95 13.25 12.29 4.73
CA TRP A 95 14.45 11.47 4.79
C TRP A 95 15.03 11.27 6.21
N LYS A 96 14.19 11.41 7.25
CA LYS A 96 14.55 11.18 8.64
C LYS A 96 13.90 9.89 9.15
N PHE A 97 14.71 8.92 9.56
CA PHE A 97 14.26 7.58 9.96
C PHE A 97 14.66 7.27 11.41
N ASN A 98 14.01 7.92 12.37
CA ASN A 98 14.35 7.81 13.78
C ASN A 98 13.11 7.60 14.66
N GLY A 99 13.32 6.92 15.80
CA GLY A 99 12.27 6.59 16.75
C GLY A 99 11.10 5.79 16.14
N LEU A 100 9.89 6.06 16.63
CA LEU A 100 8.67 5.39 16.20
C LEU A 100 8.35 5.62 14.71
N ALA A 101 8.65 6.80 14.17
CA ALA A 101 8.45 7.11 12.75
C ALA A 101 9.33 6.21 11.86
N GLY A 102 10.59 6.01 12.24
CA GLY A 102 11.51 5.11 11.55
C GLY A 102 11.04 3.64 11.58
N VAL A 103 10.58 3.16 12.73
CA VAL A 103 10.01 1.79 12.86
C VAL A 103 8.75 1.63 12.02
N THR A 104 7.87 2.63 12.02
CA THR A 104 6.66 2.63 11.17
C THR A 104 7.05 2.56 9.70
N MET A 105 8.06 3.33 9.28
CA MET A 105 8.56 3.28 7.90
C MET A 105 9.18 1.93 7.55
N LEU A 106 9.88 1.28 8.48
CA LEU A 106 10.40 -0.08 8.28
C LEU A 106 9.28 -1.07 7.98
N PHE A 107 8.20 -1.08 8.77
CA PHE A 107 7.04 -1.92 8.48
C PHE A 107 6.38 -1.56 7.15
N THR A 108 6.33 -0.28 6.78
CA THR A 108 5.83 0.18 5.48
C THR A 108 6.65 -0.41 4.32
N VAL A 109 7.99 -0.43 4.42
CA VAL A 109 8.84 -1.07 3.40
C VAL A 109 8.59 -2.57 3.33
N ILE A 110 8.52 -3.24 4.49
CA ILE A 110 8.30 -4.69 4.56
C ILE A 110 6.95 -5.07 3.95
N ILE A 111 5.86 -4.33 4.21
CA ILE A 111 4.54 -4.65 3.66
C ILE A 111 4.50 -4.47 2.14
N VAL A 112 5.18 -3.46 1.60
CA VAL A 112 5.27 -3.23 0.14
C VAL A 112 6.00 -4.39 -0.53
N ILE A 113 7.16 -4.79 0.00
CA ILE A 113 7.91 -5.95 -0.50
C ILE A 113 7.05 -7.22 -0.43
N SER A 114 6.39 -7.45 0.69
CA SER A 114 5.47 -8.57 0.87
C SER A 114 4.31 -8.55 -0.14
N GLY A 115 3.77 -7.37 -0.45
CA GLY A 115 2.74 -7.19 -1.48
C GLY A 115 3.21 -7.59 -2.89
N PHE A 116 4.45 -7.25 -3.26
CA PHE A 116 5.04 -7.70 -4.53
C PHE A 116 5.19 -9.23 -4.59
N ILE A 117 5.59 -9.87 -3.49
CA ILE A 117 5.64 -11.34 -3.39
C ILE A 117 4.24 -11.95 -3.61
N GLY A 118 3.21 -11.41 -2.95
CA GLY A 118 1.83 -11.85 -3.12
C GLY A 118 1.34 -11.70 -4.56
N ARG A 119 1.62 -10.56 -5.20
CA ARG A 119 1.29 -10.32 -6.62
C ARG A 119 2.01 -11.30 -7.54
N TYR A 120 3.30 -11.55 -7.31
CA TYR A 120 4.07 -12.51 -8.09
C TYR A 120 3.39 -13.88 -8.06
N ILE A 121 3.09 -14.42 -6.87
CA ILE A 121 2.41 -15.72 -6.71
C ILE A 121 1.02 -15.69 -7.37
N TYR A 122 0.24 -14.62 -7.16
CA TYR A 122 -1.12 -14.49 -7.70
C TYR A 122 -1.13 -14.46 -9.24
N THR A 123 -0.18 -13.81 -9.88
CA THR A 123 -0.13 -13.69 -11.35
C THR A 123 0.40 -14.94 -12.06
N ARG A 124 0.99 -15.92 -11.35
CA ARG A 124 1.48 -17.17 -11.94
C ARG A 124 0.40 -18.14 -12.41
N VAL A 125 -0.82 -18.05 -11.88
CA VAL A 125 -1.93 -18.93 -12.27
C VAL A 125 -2.96 -18.14 -13.08
N PRO A 126 -3.30 -18.60 -14.30
CA PRO A 126 -4.34 -17.97 -15.12
C PRO A 126 -5.68 -17.89 -14.39
N ARG A 127 -6.27 -16.69 -14.40
CA ARG A 127 -7.55 -16.39 -13.76
C ARG A 127 -8.46 -15.58 -14.67
N THR A 128 -9.76 -15.80 -14.52
CA THR A 128 -10.82 -15.01 -15.16
C THR A 128 -10.79 -13.56 -14.68
N LEU A 129 -11.62 -12.70 -15.30
CA LEU A 129 -11.77 -11.30 -14.86
C LEU A 129 -12.39 -11.18 -13.47
N ASP A 130 -13.11 -12.20 -13.01
CA ASP A 130 -13.69 -12.27 -11.67
C ASP A 130 -12.71 -12.85 -10.64
N GLY A 131 -11.50 -13.21 -11.07
CA GLY A 131 -10.44 -13.73 -10.21
C GLY A 131 -10.58 -15.22 -9.89
N THR A 132 -11.50 -15.93 -10.56
CA THR A 132 -11.61 -17.39 -10.48
C THR A 132 -10.50 -18.05 -11.30
N VAL A 133 -9.97 -19.16 -10.82
CA VAL A 133 -8.97 -19.94 -11.56
C VAL A 133 -9.64 -20.52 -12.81
N ILE A 134 -8.95 -20.46 -13.94
CA ILE A 134 -9.43 -21.09 -15.18
C ILE A 134 -9.19 -22.61 -15.04
N GLU A 135 -10.26 -23.39 -14.99
CA GLU A 135 -10.20 -24.85 -14.87
C GLU A 135 -9.50 -25.46 -16.09
N GLY A 136 -8.68 -26.48 -15.87
CA GLY A 136 -7.90 -27.15 -16.93
C GLY A 136 -6.70 -26.35 -17.49
N ALA A 137 -6.51 -25.08 -17.12
CA ALA A 137 -5.42 -24.26 -17.66
C ALA A 137 -4.03 -24.60 -17.11
N VAL A 138 -3.96 -25.25 -15.94
CA VAL A 138 -2.71 -25.66 -15.26
C VAL A 138 -2.92 -26.97 -14.51
N PRO A 139 -1.89 -27.82 -14.37
CA PRO A 139 -1.95 -29.04 -13.58
C PRO A 139 -2.39 -28.81 -12.12
N GLU A 140 -3.13 -29.76 -11.55
CA GLU A 140 -3.62 -29.71 -10.17
C GLU A 140 -2.51 -29.55 -9.12
N GLU A 141 -1.33 -30.10 -9.40
CA GLU A 141 -0.16 -29.93 -8.53
C GLU A 141 0.26 -28.45 -8.41
N ILE A 142 0.27 -27.71 -9.52
CA ILE A 142 0.60 -26.28 -9.55
C ILE A 142 -0.46 -25.47 -8.79
N LEU A 143 -1.74 -25.84 -8.94
CA LEU A 143 -2.83 -25.20 -8.20
C LEU A 143 -2.69 -25.41 -6.70
N ARG A 144 -2.43 -26.64 -6.24
CA ARG A 144 -2.18 -26.96 -4.83
C ARG A 144 -0.99 -26.18 -4.27
N ARG A 145 0.13 -26.14 -5.00
CA ARG A 145 1.33 -25.40 -4.60
C ARG A 145 1.06 -23.90 -4.49
N THR A 146 0.36 -23.33 -5.47
CA THR A 146 -0.02 -21.91 -5.46
C THR A 146 -0.95 -21.59 -4.29
N ARG A 147 -1.95 -22.43 -4.02
CA ARG A 147 -2.84 -22.26 -2.85
C ARG A 147 -2.07 -22.30 -1.54
N ARG A 148 -1.12 -23.23 -1.38
CA ARG A 148 -0.26 -23.33 -0.18
C ARG A 148 0.60 -22.10 0.00
N LEU A 149 1.27 -21.64 -1.06
CA LEU A 149 2.09 -20.43 -1.03
C LEU A 149 1.26 -19.18 -0.71
N MET A 150 0.08 -19.05 -1.33
CA MET A 150 -0.84 -17.97 -1.00
C MET A 150 -1.33 -18.03 0.44
N ALA A 151 -1.61 -19.22 1.00
CA ALA A 151 -2.01 -19.36 2.40
C ALA A 151 -0.89 -18.91 3.35
N LEU A 152 0.34 -19.39 3.13
CA LEU A 152 1.53 -18.98 3.89
C LEU A 152 1.77 -17.48 3.80
N TRP A 153 1.64 -16.91 2.60
CA TRP A 153 1.77 -15.47 2.39
C TRP A 153 0.75 -14.68 3.21
N HIS A 154 -0.53 -15.08 3.25
CA HIS A 154 -1.54 -14.38 4.06
C HIS A 154 -1.20 -14.41 5.55
N THR A 155 -0.69 -15.54 6.07
CA THR A 155 -0.30 -15.69 7.48
C THR A 155 0.83 -14.73 7.88
N ILE A 156 1.65 -14.29 6.92
CA ILE A 156 2.75 -13.34 7.16
C ILE A 156 2.31 -11.91 6.85
N HIS A 157 1.68 -11.68 5.70
CA HIS A 157 1.31 -10.36 5.20
C HIS A 157 0.32 -9.64 6.12
N ILE A 158 -0.69 -10.35 6.62
CA ILE A 158 -1.75 -9.74 7.45
C ILE A 158 -1.19 -9.24 8.80
N PRO A 159 -0.43 -10.02 9.59
CA PRO A 159 0.17 -9.51 10.82
C PRO A 159 1.11 -8.32 10.62
N ILE A 160 1.87 -8.29 9.52
CA ILE A 160 2.72 -7.13 9.17
C ILE A 160 1.85 -5.89 8.96
N GLY A 161 0.73 -6.02 8.23
CA GLY A 161 -0.24 -4.94 8.04
C GLY A 161 -0.81 -4.45 9.38
N MET A 162 -1.23 -5.36 10.25
CA MET A 162 -1.73 -5.02 11.59
C MET A 162 -0.69 -4.27 12.42
N ALA A 163 0.56 -4.74 12.44
CA ALA A 163 1.66 -4.09 13.14
C ALA A 163 1.93 -2.68 12.58
N LEU A 164 1.95 -2.55 11.25
CA LEU A 164 2.12 -1.27 10.56
C LEU A 164 1.04 -0.25 10.95
N PHE A 165 -0.24 -0.61 10.82
CA PHE A 165 -1.33 0.32 11.14
C PHE A 165 -1.37 0.66 12.62
N THR A 166 -1.07 -0.30 13.49
CA THR A 166 -0.93 -0.03 14.93
C THR A 166 0.17 1.00 15.19
N ALA A 167 1.37 0.80 14.63
CA ALA A 167 2.48 1.75 14.75
C ALA A 167 2.12 3.13 14.16
N ALA A 168 1.43 3.17 13.01
CA ALA A 168 0.99 4.40 12.38
C ALA A 168 -0.03 5.18 13.23
N PHE A 169 -1.02 4.50 13.82
CA PHE A 169 -1.97 5.14 14.73
C PHE A 169 -1.29 5.70 15.98
N ILE A 170 -0.34 4.95 16.58
CA ILE A 170 0.45 5.44 17.71
C ILE A 170 1.30 6.64 17.29
N HIS A 171 1.93 6.60 16.11
CA HIS A 171 2.74 7.70 15.59
C HIS A 171 1.91 8.98 15.39
N ILE A 172 0.74 8.87 14.74
CA ILE A 172 -0.19 9.99 14.53
C ILE A 172 -0.71 10.51 15.87
N GLY A 173 -1.13 9.62 16.78
CA GLY A 173 -1.63 10.00 18.10
C GLY A 173 -0.58 10.72 18.94
N ALA A 174 0.66 10.23 18.95
CA ALA A 174 1.77 10.90 19.61
C ALA A 174 2.05 12.28 18.98
N ALA A 175 2.10 12.36 17.64
CA ALA A 175 2.34 13.62 16.94
C ALA A 175 1.27 14.67 17.27
N LEU A 176 -0.01 14.28 17.32
CA LEU A 176 -1.11 15.15 17.73
C LEU A 176 -0.98 15.56 19.20
N TYR A 177 -0.74 14.60 20.10
CA TYR A 177 -0.58 14.85 21.53
C TYR A 177 0.53 15.89 21.82
N TYR A 178 1.72 15.71 21.24
CA TYR A 178 2.83 16.65 21.41
C TYR A 178 2.55 18.00 20.73
N ALA A 179 1.79 18.04 19.64
CA ALA A 179 1.45 19.27 18.96
C ALA A 179 0.38 20.11 19.67
N THR A 180 -0.50 19.49 20.47
CA THR A 180 -1.65 20.16 21.11
C THR A 180 -1.52 20.36 22.61
N LEU A 181 -0.91 19.42 23.35
CA LEU A 181 -0.95 19.39 24.82
C LEU A 181 0.38 19.73 25.49
N LEU A 182 1.47 19.72 24.74
CA LEU A 182 2.83 20.03 25.24
C LEU A 182 3.44 21.27 24.58
N LYS A 183 2.60 22.10 23.95
CA LYS A 183 2.96 23.45 23.53
C LYS A 183 2.70 24.46 24.64
#